data_AF-A0A1B6D364-F1
#
_entry.id   AF-A0A1B6D364-F1
#
_cell.length_a   1.000
_cell.length_b   1.000
_cell.length_c   1.000
_cell.angle_alpha   90.00
_cell.angle_beta   90.00
_cell.angle_gamma   90.00
#
_symmetry.space_group_name_H-M   'P 1'
#
loop_
_entity.id
_entity.type
_entity.pdbx_description
1 polymer ?
#
loop_
_entity_poly.entity_id
_entity_poly.type
_entity_poly.pdbx_seq_one_letter_code
_entity_poly.pdbx_strand_id
1 'polypeptide(L)'
;MFVYSLYVSFSESVIVNITKFIVDQVNLSVFESNVPQSLEVWFTFPSFWVTGYYELDVSAPDFHIYGTGPFNITFNNVTLYSKGNFSTTKRNSLNMTDLSFLININSTNVNLENILGGGESGSDFNNALSDLLPTIINNYQIKISEFVKEYAIPLIDICLRFFSVPDLIMFIKEFAY
;
A
#
# COMPACT_ATOMS: atom_id res chain seq x y z
N MET A 1 -3.25 15.00 36.44
CA MET A 1 -2.70 15.10 35.07
C MET A 1 -2.57 13.68 34.58
N PHE A 2 -3.39 13.25 33.63
CA PHE A 2 -3.31 11.89 33.09
C PHE A 2 -2.14 11.85 32.10
N VAL A 3 -1.19 10.94 32.33
CA VAL A 3 -0.05 10.75 31.44
C VAL A 3 -0.46 9.71 30.41
N TYR A 4 -0.49 10.13 29.15
CA TYR A 4 -0.64 9.23 28.01
C TYR A 4 0.74 9.10 27.37
N SER A 5 1.19 7.86 27.14
CA SER A 5 2.41 7.58 26.39
C SER A 5 2.08 6.63 25.24
N LEU A 6 2.62 6.94 24.06
CA LEU A 6 2.53 6.11 22.88
C LEU A 6 3.94 5.99 22.31
N TYR A 7 4.50 4.79 22.41
CA TYR A 7 5.71 4.39 21.71
C TYR A 7 5.38 3.21 20.81
N VAL A 8 5.67 3.35 19.53
CA VAL A 8 5.57 2.27 18.54
C VAL A 8 6.75 2.38 17.60
N SER A 9 7.47 1.29 17.42
CA SER A 9 8.52 1.17 16.43
C SER A 9 8.35 -0.13 15.63
N PHE A 10 8.68 -0.03 14.35
CA PHE A 10 8.81 -1.17 13.45
C PHE A 10 10.18 -1.11 12.81
N SER A 11 10.91 -2.21 12.86
CA SER A 11 12.26 -2.34 12.30
C SER A 11 12.34 -3.58 11.43
N GLU A 12 13.30 -3.57 10.50
CA GLU A 12 13.57 -4.71 9.61
C GLU A 12 12.34 -5.16 8.80
N SER A 13 11.42 -4.23 8.53
CA SER A 13 10.18 -4.50 7.82
C SER A 13 10.44 -4.88 6.38
N VAL A 14 9.92 -6.04 5.97
CA VAL A 14 9.97 -6.56 4.61
C VAL A 14 8.56 -6.85 4.12
N ILE A 15 8.27 -6.42 2.90
CA ILE A 15 7.05 -6.80 2.18
C ILE A 15 7.37 -7.97 1.26
N VAL A 16 6.66 -9.08 1.44
CA VAL A 16 6.88 -10.32 0.68
C VAL A 16 5.69 -10.60 -0.23
N ASN A 17 5.96 -11.13 -1.42
CA ASN A 17 4.96 -11.44 -2.46
C ASN A 17 4.19 -10.23 -3.02
N ILE A 18 4.62 -8.99 -2.79
CA ILE A 18 3.98 -7.80 -3.38
C ILE A 18 4.03 -7.79 -4.92
N THR A 19 4.95 -8.53 -5.54
CA THR A 19 5.04 -8.68 -7.00
C THR A 19 4.07 -9.71 -7.58
N LYS A 20 3.37 -10.49 -6.73
CA LYS A 20 2.36 -11.46 -7.16
C LYS A 20 0.99 -10.79 -7.20
N PHE A 21 0.79 -9.98 -8.22
CA PHE A 21 -0.48 -9.31 -8.49
C PHE A 21 -1.05 -9.71 -9.85
N ILE A 22 -2.35 -9.50 -10.00
CA ILE A 22 -3.10 -9.63 -11.23
C ILE A 22 -3.45 -8.22 -11.68
N VAL A 23 -3.28 -7.94 -12.97
CA VAL A 23 -3.79 -6.72 -13.60
C VAL A 23 -5.19 -7.04 -14.09
N ASP A 24 -6.20 -6.50 -13.44
CA ASP A 24 -7.61 -6.81 -13.75
C ASP A 24 -8.10 -5.99 -14.95
N GLN A 25 -7.70 -4.73 -14.99
CA GLN A 25 -8.12 -3.78 -16.03
C GLN A 25 -7.07 -2.70 -16.20
N VAL A 26 -6.90 -2.26 -17.45
CA VAL A 26 -6.10 -1.09 -17.80
C VAL A 26 -6.89 -0.19 -18.72
N ASN A 27 -7.08 1.07 -18.35
CA ASN A 27 -7.69 2.09 -19.19
C ASN A 27 -6.69 3.20 -19.45
N LEU A 28 -6.43 3.48 -20.74
CA LEU A 28 -5.59 4.56 -21.18
C LEU A 28 -6.44 5.63 -21.86
N SER A 29 -6.36 6.87 -21.36
CA SER A 29 -6.98 8.03 -21.98
C SER A 29 -5.94 8.82 -22.77
N VAL A 30 -6.15 8.97 -24.07
CA VAL A 30 -5.25 9.68 -25.00
C VAL A 30 -6.03 10.79 -25.71
N PHE A 31 -5.45 11.99 -25.83
CA PHE A 31 -6.01 13.07 -26.66
C PHE A 31 -5.73 12.86 -28.17
N GLU A 32 -6.42 13.61 -29.03
CA GLU A 32 -6.22 13.62 -30.50
C GLU A 32 -4.76 13.90 -30.93
N SER A 33 -3.95 14.50 -30.05
CA SER A 33 -2.51 14.76 -30.26
C SER A 33 -1.57 13.61 -29.86
N ASN A 34 -2.09 12.42 -29.56
CA ASN A 34 -1.33 11.26 -29.06
C ASN A 34 -0.58 11.51 -27.74
N VAL A 35 -1.11 12.38 -26.87
CA VAL A 35 -0.57 12.59 -25.51
C VAL A 35 -1.41 11.80 -24.50
N PRO A 36 -0.81 10.90 -23.67
CA PRO A 36 -1.53 10.21 -22.61
C PRO A 36 -1.90 11.23 -21.54
N GLN A 37 -3.19 11.32 -21.22
CA GLN A 37 -3.65 12.12 -20.08
C GLN A 37 -3.57 11.33 -18.80
N SER A 38 -4.14 10.14 -18.82
CA SER A 38 -4.30 9.32 -17.64
C SER A 38 -4.21 7.84 -17.96
N LEU A 39 -3.62 7.10 -17.03
CA LEU A 39 -3.56 5.65 -17.00
C LEU A 39 -4.26 5.22 -15.72
N GLU A 40 -5.31 4.44 -15.88
CA GLU A 40 -6.04 3.85 -14.78
C GLU A 40 -5.78 2.35 -14.79
N VAL A 41 -5.33 1.81 -13.66
CA VAL A 41 -5.00 0.39 -13.51
C VAL A 41 -5.67 -0.15 -12.27
N TRP A 42 -6.35 -1.27 -12.43
CA TRP A 42 -6.92 -2.07 -11.35
C TRP A 42 -6.03 -3.29 -11.15
N PHE A 43 -5.59 -3.47 -9.91
CA PHE A 43 -4.80 -4.62 -9.50
C PHE A 43 -5.54 -5.40 -8.43
N THR A 44 -5.39 -6.72 -8.48
CA THR A 44 -5.76 -7.63 -7.39
C THR A 44 -4.51 -8.33 -6.89
N PHE A 45 -4.24 -8.21 -5.59
CA PHE A 45 -3.21 -8.96 -4.89
C PHE A 45 -3.91 -10.09 -4.12
N PRO A 46 -3.78 -11.37 -4.56
CA PRO A 46 -4.43 -12.47 -3.88
C PRO A 46 -3.99 -12.59 -2.42
N SER A 47 -2.69 -12.44 -2.16
CA SER A 47 -2.13 -12.37 -0.82
C SER A 47 -0.70 -11.82 -0.85
N PHE A 48 -0.38 -10.93 0.09
CA PHE A 48 0.98 -10.52 0.42
C PHE A 48 1.09 -10.34 1.93
N TRP A 49 2.30 -10.29 2.47
CA TRP A 49 2.49 -10.05 3.90
C TRP A 49 3.63 -9.10 4.18
N VAL A 50 3.55 -8.45 5.33
CA VAL A 50 4.60 -7.61 5.89
C VAL A 50 5.08 -8.28 7.18
N THR A 51 6.39 -8.45 7.29
CA THR A 51 7.02 -9.06 8.46
C THR A 51 8.23 -8.24 8.89
N GLY A 52 8.64 -8.38 10.14
CA GLY A 52 9.77 -7.65 10.72
C GLY A 52 9.76 -7.78 12.23
N TYR A 53 10.34 -6.80 12.91
CA TYR A 53 10.35 -6.70 14.36
C TYR A 53 9.57 -5.46 14.82
N TYR A 54 8.85 -5.57 15.93
CA TYR A 54 8.11 -4.45 16.50
C TYR A 54 8.44 -4.25 17.99
N GLU A 55 8.27 -3.02 18.44
CA GLU A 55 8.23 -2.67 19.86
C GLU A 55 7.08 -1.68 20.07
N LEU A 56 6.25 -1.96 21.06
CA LEU A 56 5.06 -1.18 21.37
C LEU A 56 4.94 -1.04 22.89
N ASP A 57 4.71 0.20 23.33
CA ASP A 57 4.35 0.54 24.70
C ASP A 57 3.35 1.71 24.67
N VAL A 58 2.10 1.40 24.99
CA VAL A 58 0.98 2.34 25.02
C VAL A 58 0.36 2.34 26.39
N SER A 59 0.54 3.42 27.13
CA SER A 59 0.03 3.56 28.49
C SER A 59 -1.02 4.66 28.57
N ALA A 60 -2.17 4.31 29.14
CA ALA A 60 -3.30 5.18 29.44
C ALA A 60 -3.82 4.86 30.85
N PRO A 61 -4.65 5.72 31.47
CA PRO A 61 -5.12 5.50 32.85
C PRO A 61 -5.83 4.16 33.08
N ASP A 62 -6.55 3.67 32.07
CA ASP A 62 -7.40 2.49 32.17
C ASP A 62 -6.85 1.25 31.45
N PHE A 63 -5.76 1.39 30.68
CA PHE A 63 -5.17 0.28 29.95
C PHE A 63 -3.68 0.48 29.68
N HIS A 64 -2.95 -0.63 29.59
CA HIS A 64 -1.55 -0.66 29.16
C HIS A 64 -1.39 -1.77 28.13
N ILE A 65 -1.01 -1.40 26.90
CA ILE A 65 -0.71 -2.34 25.83
C ILE A 65 0.80 -2.29 25.61
N TYR A 66 1.45 -3.45 25.67
CA TYR A 66 2.89 -3.55 25.50
C TYR A 66 3.23 -4.82 24.73
N GLY A 67 4.35 -4.82 24.01
CA GLY A 67 4.84 -6.01 23.34
C GLY A 67 6.12 -5.74 22.58
N THR A 68 6.95 -6.75 22.45
CA THR A 68 8.13 -6.70 21.61
C THR A 68 8.39 -8.07 21.02
N GLY A 69 8.70 -8.11 19.73
CA GLY A 69 8.95 -9.37 19.06
C GLY A 69 8.81 -9.28 17.54
N PRO A 70 8.93 -10.43 16.87
CA PRO A 70 8.56 -10.56 15.48
C PRO A 70 7.09 -10.20 15.26
N PHE A 71 6.79 -9.64 14.09
CA PHE A 71 5.43 -9.52 13.61
C PHE A 71 5.27 -10.12 12.21
N ASN A 72 4.04 -10.52 11.91
CA ASN A 72 3.60 -10.86 10.56
C ASN A 72 2.17 -10.37 10.35
N ILE A 73 1.95 -9.54 9.32
CA ILE A 73 0.63 -9.07 8.91
C ILE A 73 0.40 -9.56 7.49
N THR A 74 -0.56 -10.45 7.32
CA THR A 74 -0.97 -10.97 6.02
C THR A 74 -2.19 -10.19 5.54
N PHE A 75 -2.14 -9.72 4.30
CA PHE A 75 -3.23 -9.04 3.61
C PHE A 75 -3.77 -9.96 2.53
N ASN A 76 -5.08 -10.23 2.53
CA ASN A 76 -5.71 -11.16 1.60
C ASN A 76 -6.74 -10.45 0.74
N ASN A 77 -6.74 -10.78 -0.55
CA ASN A 77 -7.63 -10.24 -1.56
C ASN A 77 -7.69 -8.70 -1.51
N VAL A 78 -6.54 -8.08 -1.73
CA VAL A 78 -6.42 -6.61 -1.77
C VAL A 78 -6.66 -6.15 -3.19
N THR A 79 -7.61 -5.25 -3.38
CA THR A 79 -7.80 -4.56 -4.66
C THR A 79 -7.21 -3.15 -4.58
N LEU A 80 -6.53 -2.74 -5.63
CA LEU A 80 -5.90 -1.44 -5.75
C LEU A 80 -6.35 -0.83 -7.07
N TYR A 81 -7.11 0.26 -6.98
CA TYR A 81 -7.28 1.16 -8.10
C TYR A 81 -6.17 2.20 -8.06
N SER A 82 -5.54 2.46 -9.20
CA SER A 82 -4.57 3.54 -9.36
C SER A 82 -4.92 4.38 -10.57
N LYS A 83 -4.70 5.69 -10.46
CA LYS A 83 -4.81 6.64 -11.57
C LYS A 83 -3.60 7.53 -11.58
N GLY A 84 -2.77 7.38 -12.61
CA GLY A 84 -1.66 8.27 -12.91
C GLY A 84 -2.04 9.27 -13.98
N ASN A 85 -1.67 10.54 -13.81
CA ASN A 85 -1.78 11.57 -14.84
C ASN A 85 -0.39 11.90 -15.38
N PHE A 86 -0.30 12.14 -16.69
CA PHE A 86 0.98 12.34 -17.36
C PHE A 86 1.05 13.65 -18.11
N SER A 87 2.27 14.14 -18.28
CA SER A 87 2.61 15.20 -19.23
C SER A 87 3.76 14.75 -20.12
N THR A 88 3.81 15.29 -21.34
CA THR A 88 4.95 15.11 -22.24
C THR A 88 5.97 16.22 -22.06
N THR A 89 7.23 15.84 -21.93
CA THR A 89 8.35 16.78 -21.90
C THR A 89 8.68 17.29 -23.31
N LYS A 90 9.51 18.35 -23.40
CA LYS A 90 10.04 18.86 -24.68
C LYS A 90 10.85 17.83 -25.49
N ARG A 91 11.25 16.71 -24.88
CA ARG A 91 11.99 15.60 -25.52
C ARG A 91 11.08 14.43 -25.90
N ASN A 92 9.77 14.61 -25.86
CA ASN A 92 8.76 13.58 -26.14
C ASN A 92 8.78 12.38 -25.18
N SER A 93 9.35 12.55 -23.99
CA SER A 93 9.29 11.58 -22.89
C SER A 93 8.10 11.87 -21.98
N LEU A 94 7.66 10.86 -21.22
CA LEU A 94 6.59 11.02 -20.24
C LEU A 94 7.13 11.40 -18.86
N ASN A 95 6.33 12.17 -18.13
CA ASN A 95 6.50 12.42 -16.70
C ASN A 95 5.13 12.30 -16.02
N MET A 96 5.10 11.69 -14.84
CA MET A 96 3.90 11.57 -14.02
C MET A 96 3.71 12.85 -13.18
N THR A 97 2.63 13.59 -13.45
CA THR A 97 2.33 14.84 -12.75
C THR A 97 1.51 14.63 -11.49
N ASP A 98 0.73 13.55 -11.45
CA ASP A 98 -0.09 13.17 -10.31
C ASP A 98 -0.29 11.66 -10.32
N LEU A 99 -0.49 11.10 -9.14
CA LEU A 99 -0.82 9.70 -8.92
C LEU A 99 -1.88 9.69 -7.83
N SER A 100 -2.95 8.93 -7.98
CA SER A 100 -3.91 8.66 -6.92
C SER A 100 -4.17 7.17 -6.86
N PHE A 101 -4.58 6.70 -5.69
CA PHE A 101 -4.96 5.31 -5.54
C PHE A 101 -6.00 5.13 -4.44
N LEU A 102 -6.76 4.06 -4.60
CA LEU A 102 -7.76 3.57 -3.67
C LEU A 102 -7.46 2.10 -3.43
N ILE A 103 -7.28 1.75 -2.17
CA ILE A 103 -6.99 0.40 -1.70
C ILE A 103 -8.24 -0.12 -1.02
N ASN A 104 -8.63 -1.35 -1.33
CA ASN A 104 -9.61 -2.07 -0.52
C ASN A 104 -8.97 -3.38 -0.06
N ILE A 105 -8.98 -3.60 1.24
CA ILE A 105 -8.47 -4.82 1.86
C ILE A 105 -9.68 -5.61 2.35
N ASN A 106 -9.84 -6.83 1.84
CA ASN A 106 -10.93 -7.69 2.25
C ASN A 106 -10.73 -8.23 3.68
N SER A 107 -9.54 -8.76 3.96
CA SER A 107 -9.23 -9.30 5.28
C SER A 107 -7.74 -9.21 5.57
N THR A 108 -7.42 -9.17 6.86
CA THR A 108 -6.05 -9.26 7.35
C THR A 108 -5.92 -10.34 8.40
N ASN A 109 -4.73 -10.90 8.54
CA ASN A 109 -4.34 -11.72 9.67
C ASN A 109 -3.10 -11.08 10.29
N VAL A 110 -3.24 -10.61 11.53
CA VAL A 110 -2.21 -9.94 12.30
C VAL A 110 -1.67 -10.91 13.34
N ASN A 111 -0.36 -11.06 13.38
CA ASN A 111 0.34 -11.76 14.44
C ASN A 111 1.46 -10.86 14.99
N LEU A 112 1.25 -10.33 16.18
CA LEU A 112 2.26 -9.65 16.99
C LEU A 112 2.71 -10.61 18.10
N GLU A 113 3.93 -11.12 18.03
CA GLU A 113 4.45 -12.03 19.06
C GLU A 113 4.72 -11.29 20.38
N ASN A 114 4.35 -11.91 21.50
CA ASN A 114 4.51 -11.36 22.86
C ASN A 114 3.71 -10.08 23.15
N ILE A 115 2.73 -9.72 22.31
CA ILE A 115 1.79 -8.64 22.62
C ILE A 115 0.99 -9.00 23.88
N LEU A 116 0.88 -8.05 24.82
CA LEU A 116 0.29 -8.24 26.14
C LEU A 116 0.89 -9.40 26.95
N GLY A 117 2.17 -9.73 26.70
CA GLY A 117 2.84 -10.89 27.31
C GLY A 117 2.51 -12.23 26.62
N GLY A 118 1.77 -12.22 25.51
CA GLY A 118 1.38 -13.39 24.75
C GLY A 118 0.13 -14.09 25.31
N GLY A 119 0.04 -15.40 25.09
CA GLY A 119 -1.08 -16.22 25.55
C GLY A 119 -2.44 -15.81 24.97
N GLU A 120 -3.50 -16.02 25.74
CA GLU A 120 -4.89 -15.75 25.33
C GLU A 120 -5.13 -14.26 25.07
N SER A 121 -4.70 -13.37 25.98
CA SER A 121 -4.86 -11.93 25.81
C SER A 121 -4.15 -11.40 24.56
N GLY A 122 -2.95 -11.90 24.25
CA GLY A 122 -2.27 -11.54 23.02
C GLY A 122 -2.98 -12.05 21.77
N SER A 123 -3.52 -13.27 21.83
CA SER A 123 -4.34 -13.85 20.75
C SER A 123 -5.60 -13.02 20.49
N ASP A 124 -6.32 -12.63 21.54
CA ASP A 124 -7.53 -11.80 21.43
C ASP A 124 -7.22 -10.43 20.82
N PHE A 125 -6.10 -9.83 21.22
CA PHE A 125 -5.65 -8.57 20.65
C PHE A 125 -5.30 -8.68 19.16
N ASN A 126 -4.59 -9.74 18.78
CA ASN A 126 -4.27 -10.04 17.37
C ASN A 126 -5.53 -10.25 16.52
N ASN A 127 -6.53 -10.96 17.06
CA ASN A 127 -7.82 -11.14 16.40
C ASN A 127 -8.56 -9.80 16.24
N ALA A 128 -8.63 -9.01 17.30
CA ALA A 128 -9.26 -7.68 17.25
C ALA A 128 -8.56 -6.76 16.24
N LEU A 129 -7.23 -6.75 16.19
CA LEU A 129 -6.49 -6.00 15.17
C LEU A 129 -6.74 -6.54 13.76
N SER A 130 -6.84 -7.85 13.57
CA SER A 130 -7.13 -8.47 12.28
C SER A 130 -8.48 -8.03 11.71
N ASP A 131 -9.46 -7.79 12.59
CA ASP A 131 -10.80 -7.31 12.22
C ASP A 131 -10.83 -5.79 11.97
N LEU A 132 -10.06 -5.03 12.75
CA LEU A 132 -10.06 -3.57 12.69
C LEU A 132 -9.18 -3.01 11.57
N LEU A 133 -8.05 -3.65 11.28
CA LEU A 133 -7.03 -3.12 10.37
C LEU A 133 -7.57 -2.84 8.95
N PRO A 134 -8.43 -3.68 8.33
CA PRO A 134 -9.03 -3.35 7.03
C PRO A 134 -9.87 -2.08 7.09
N THR A 135 -10.67 -1.92 8.16
CA THR A 135 -11.50 -0.73 8.38
C THR A 135 -10.66 0.52 8.57
N ILE A 136 -9.58 0.43 9.35
CA ILE A 136 -8.64 1.54 9.55
C ILE A 136 -8.05 1.96 8.21
N ILE A 137 -7.50 1.02 7.43
CA ILE A 137 -6.89 1.34 6.13
C ILE A 137 -7.93 1.94 5.17
N ASN A 138 -9.14 1.40 5.12
CA ASN A 138 -10.24 1.93 4.31
C ASN A 138 -10.69 3.33 4.74
N ASN A 139 -10.51 3.72 6.01
CA ASN A 139 -10.84 5.06 6.51
C ASN A 139 -9.71 6.08 6.34
N TYR A 140 -8.45 5.63 6.26
CA TYR A 140 -7.27 6.50 6.13
C TYR A 140 -6.70 6.54 4.71
N GLN A 141 -7.51 6.19 3.70
CA GLN A 141 -7.14 6.11 2.29
C GLN A 141 -6.38 7.33 1.78
N ILE A 142 -6.82 8.55 2.13
CA ILE A 142 -6.16 9.79 1.67
C ILE A 142 -4.72 9.88 2.20
N LYS A 143 -4.50 9.62 3.50
CA LYS A 143 -3.16 9.71 4.10
C LYS A 143 -2.24 8.62 3.59
N ILE A 144 -2.77 7.40 3.42
CA ILE A 144 -2.02 6.31 2.80
C ILE A 144 -1.70 6.70 1.36
N SER A 145 -2.67 7.32 0.64
CA SER A 145 -2.51 7.89 -0.70
C SER A 145 -1.28 8.77 -0.81
N GLU A 146 -1.25 9.81 -0.01
CA GLU A 146 -0.15 10.77 0.05
C GLU A 146 1.18 10.11 0.37
N PHE A 147 1.21 9.22 1.38
CA PHE A 147 2.42 8.51 1.76
C PHE A 147 3.03 7.71 0.62
N VAL A 148 2.26 6.84 -0.07
CA VAL A 148 2.86 6.02 -1.15
C VAL A 148 3.20 6.89 -2.36
N LYS A 149 2.45 7.97 -2.65
CA LYS A 149 2.79 8.89 -3.76
C LYS A 149 4.22 9.43 -3.64
N GLU A 150 4.64 9.80 -2.43
CA GLU A 150 5.99 10.33 -2.17
C GLU A 150 7.11 9.35 -2.59
N TYR A 151 6.86 8.04 -2.49
CA TYR A 151 7.82 7.01 -2.90
C TYR A 151 7.60 6.52 -4.34
N ALA A 152 6.35 6.38 -4.78
CA ALA A 152 6.00 5.78 -6.05
C ALA A 152 6.30 6.70 -7.24
N ILE A 153 5.99 8.00 -7.15
CA ILE A 153 6.18 8.93 -8.27
C ILE A 153 7.65 8.97 -8.72
N PRO A 154 8.66 9.14 -7.83
CA PRO A 154 10.06 9.12 -8.25
C PRO A 154 10.48 7.83 -8.97
N LEU A 155 10.01 6.67 -8.49
CA LEU A 155 10.32 5.36 -9.08
C LEU A 155 9.66 5.21 -10.45
N ILE A 156 8.39 5.58 -10.57
CA ILE A 156 7.66 5.52 -11.83
C ILE A 156 8.28 6.48 -12.85
N ASP A 157 8.64 7.70 -12.43
CA ASP A 157 9.29 8.69 -13.30
C ASP A 157 10.64 8.21 -13.83
N ILE A 158 11.41 7.43 -13.06
CA ILE A 158 12.64 6.81 -13.55
C ILE A 158 12.32 5.86 -14.71
N CYS A 159 11.28 5.03 -14.58
CA CYS A 159 10.85 4.13 -15.63
C CYS A 159 10.35 4.90 -16.86
N LEU A 160 9.45 5.87 -16.69
CA LEU A 160 8.81 6.63 -17.78
C LEU A 160 9.78 7.45 -18.63
N ARG A 161 10.94 7.84 -18.10
CA ARG A 161 11.98 8.54 -18.88
C ARG A 161 12.45 7.76 -20.11
N PHE A 162 12.28 6.44 -20.11
CA PHE A 162 12.68 5.56 -21.20
C PHE A 162 11.52 5.19 -22.13
N PHE A 163 10.29 5.63 -21.84
CA PHE A 163 9.10 5.30 -22.62
C PHE A 163 8.59 6.52 -23.39
N SER A 164 8.36 6.33 -24.68
CA SER A 164 7.50 7.19 -25.48
C SER A 164 6.02 6.80 -25.30
N VAL A 165 5.11 7.64 -25.83
CA VAL A 165 3.68 7.32 -25.85
C VAL A 165 3.39 6.00 -26.58
N PRO A 166 3.93 5.75 -27.80
CA PRO A 166 3.81 4.45 -28.45
C PRO A 166 4.28 3.27 -27.58
N ASP A 167 5.41 3.43 -26.87
CA ASP A 167 5.96 2.36 -26.02
C ASP A 167 5.01 2.05 -24.85
N LEU A 168 4.41 3.08 -24.24
CA LEU A 168 3.41 2.91 -23.19
C LEU A 168 2.17 2.18 -23.71
N ILE A 169 1.68 2.55 -24.89
CA ILE A 169 0.52 1.90 -25.54
C ILE A 169 0.84 0.43 -25.82
N MET A 170 2.04 0.12 -26.33
CA MET A 170 2.46 -1.25 -26.58
C MET A 170 2.57 -2.06 -25.29
N PHE A 171 3.22 -1.50 -24.26
CA PHE A 171 3.33 -2.14 -22.94
C PHE A 171 1.96 -2.48 -22.37
N ILE A 172 1.02 -1.54 -22.38
CA ILE A 172 -0.35 -1.77 -21.88
C ILE A 172 -1.06 -2.89 -22.64
N LYS A 173 -0.87 -2.96 -23.96
CA LYS A 173 -1.46 -4.02 -24.78
C LYS A 173 -0.96 -5.41 -24.39
N GLU A 174 0.26 -5.55 -23.87
CA GLU A 174 0.76 -6.85 -23.39
C GLU A 174 0.01 -7.37 -22.15
N PHE A 175 -0.66 -6.49 -21.39
CA PHE A 175 -1.46 -6.87 -20.20
C PHE A 175 -2.97 -6.88 -20.46
N ALA A 176 -3.41 -6.45 -21.64
CA ALA A 176 -4.83 -6.33 -22.00
C ALA A 176 -5.38 -7.51 -22.83
N TYR A 177 -4.60 -8.60 -22.96
CA TYR A 177 -4.99 -9.84 -23.64
C TYR A 177 -4.85 -11.07 -22.74
#